data_AF-D8LU55-F1
#
_entry.id   AF-D8LU55-F1
#
_cell.length_a   1.000
_cell.length_b   1.000
_cell.length_c   1.000
_cell.angle_alpha   90.00
_cell.angle_beta   90.00
_cell.angle_gamma   90.00
#
_symmetry.space_group_name_H-M   'P 1'
#
loop_
_entity.id
_entity.type
_entity.pdbx_description
1 polymer ?
#
loop_
_entity_poly.entity_id
_entity_poly.type
_entity_poly.pdbx_seq_one_letter_code
_entity_poly.pdbx_strand_id
1 'polypeptide(L)'
;MEQAGRSEARSVALAALVNACLHNHSVQKATLAAGGLAFALATLSLEGKDRVLHVPPLVAARSAGLLARLSPLPEALEAMARPGVVDRIIQATVRSSTLGGDLYTNATRAKRVDDAADDLAAAAETEAAATSAANAAERENLVRVLGSILRSKPPVHTAACDDARRLGSPAPSSNVPGVTTTNDGKDKIVTTARQLKLAEALISFLPPAREDGTEGVTTTSVSLRPKWLAPPAVTGNVCVCLLHLLNGEGSGHIATQIVDAGGIPRLISLFANSGGEGGALSARTNAAICLAKLARDPMHKQMIADLRGMEMLVQVGAGLPV
;
A
#
# COMPACT_ATOMS: atom_id res chain seq x y z
N MET A 1 -11.11 -8.19 -28.22
CA MET A 1 -9.96 -9.05 -27.84
C MET A 1 -8.71 -8.23 -27.44
N GLU A 2 -8.37 -7.16 -28.13
CA GLU A 2 -7.14 -6.38 -27.87
C GLU A 2 -7.02 -5.77 -26.46
N GLN A 3 -8.13 -5.32 -25.86
CA GLN A 3 -8.14 -4.80 -24.48
C GLN A 3 -7.84 -5.89 -23.43
N ALA A 4 -8.33 -7.12 -23.63
CA ALA A 4 -8.10 -8.23 -22.71
C ALA A 4 -6.61 -8.62 -22.68
N GLY A 5 -5.98 -8.74 -23.86
CA GLY A 5 -4.54 -9.05 -23.96
C GLY A 5 -3.65 -7.98 -23.35
N ARG A 6 -4.01 -6.70 -23.48
CA ARG A 6 -3.28 -5.59 -22.82
C ARG A 6 -3.37 -5.64 -21.30
N SER A 7 -4.52 -6.02 -20.75
CA SER A 7 -4.67 -6.14 -19.31
C SER A 7 -3.84 -7.30 -18.74
N GLU A 8 -3.80 -8.43 -19.44
CA GLU A 8 -2.99 -9.59 -19.04
C GLU A 8 -1.49 -9.25 -19.05
N ALA A 9 -1.01 -8.61 -20.13
CA ALA A 9 0.37 -8.14 -20.23
C ALA A 9 0.75 -7.14 -19.11
N ARG A 10 -0.14 -6.19 -18.79
CA ARG A 10 0.08 -5.25 -17.67
C ARG A 10 0.12 -5.95 -16.33
N SER A 11 -0.77 -6.92 -16.13
CA SER A 11 -0.80 -7.72 -14.92
C SER A 11 0.51 -8.50 -14.74
N VAL A 12 0.99 -9.17 -15.79
CA VAL A 12 2.26 -9.92 -15.79
C VAL A 12 3.44 -8.98 -15.53
N ALA A 13 3.50 -7.83 -16.21
CA ALA A 13 4.55 -6.85 -16.01
C ALA A 13 4.58 -6.31 -14.56
N LEU A 14 3.41 -6.07 -13.97
CA LEU A 14 3.31 -5.69 -12.57
C LEU A 14 3.77 -6.81 -11.62
N ALA A 15 3.41 -8.07 -11.88
CA ALA A 15 3.91 -9.19 -11.07
C ALA A 15 5.43 -9.29 -11.11
N ALA A 16 6.01 -9.21 -12.31
CA ALA A 16 7.45 -9.22 -12.50
C ALA A 16 8.13 -8.06 -11.75
N LEU A 17 7.55 -6.85 -11.79
CA LEU A 17 8.08 -5.71 -11.05
C LEU A 17 7.94 -5.85 -9.52
N VAL A 18 6.80 -6.37 -9.04
CA VAL A 18 6.60 -6.63 -7.61
C VAL A 18 7.63 -7.64 -7.10
N ASN A 19 7.84 -8.71 -7.84
CA ASN A 19 8.81 -9.76 -7.50
C ASN A 19 10.26 -9.24 -7.64
N ALA A 20 10.57 -8.44 -8.66
CA ALA A 20 11.90 -7.84 -8.81
C ALA A 20 12.21 -6.82 -7.70
N CYS A 21 11.18 -6.14 -7.17
CA CYS A 21 11.31 -5.24 -6.02
C CYS A 21 11.38 -5.99 -4.67
N LEU A 22 11.29 -7.31 -4.66
CA LEU A 22 11.43 -8.15 -3.48
C LEU A 22 12.90 -8.10 -3.02
N HIS A 23 13.16 -7.48 -1.87
CA HIS A 23 14.48 -7.41 -1.22
C HIS A 23 15.63 -6.75 -2.00
N ASN A 24 15.37 -6.13 -3.16
CA ASN A 24 16.39 -5.44 -3.95
C ASN A 24 16.18 -3.92 -3.99
N HIS A 25 16.89 -3.21 -3.12
CA HIS A 25 16.82 -1.75 -3.01
C HIS A 25 17.24 -1.00 -4.29
N SER A 26 18.19 -1.55 -5.07
CA SER A 26 18.58 -0.94 -6.35
C SER A 26 17.45 -1.00 -7.39
N VAL A 27 16.74 -2.13 -7.44
CA VAL A 27 15.58 -2.32 -8.32
C VAL A 27 14.40 -1.44 -7.89
N GLN A 28 14.18 -1.29 -6.58
CA GLN A 28 13.16 -0.36 -6.07
C GLN A 28 13.45 1.09 -6.50
N LYS A 29 14.70 1.54 -6.37
CA LYS A 29 15.12 2.89 -6.82
C LYS A 29 14.98 3.06 -8.33
N ALA A 30 15.41 2.09 -9.12
CA ALA A 30 15.25 2.10 -10.57
C ALA A 30 13.77 2.14 -10.98
N THR A 31 12.93 1.36 -10.31
CA THR A 31 11.48 1.33 -10.55
C THR A 31 10.83 2.66 -10.20
N LEU A 32 11.23 3.28 -9.08
CA LEU A 32 10.78 4.61 -8.69
C LEU A 32 11.20 5.67 -9.72
N ALA A 33 12.47 5.67 -10.14
CA ALA A 33 13.00 6.57 -11.16
C ALA A 33 12.32 6.39 -12.53
N ALA A 34 11.91 5.17 -12.85
CA ALA A 34 11.11 4.87 -14.03
C ALA A 34 9.63 5.30 -13.90
N GLY A 35 9.21 5.92 -12.79
CA GLY A 35 7.82 6.34 -12.59
C GLY A 35 6.87 5.19 -12.24
N GLY A 36 7.39 4.06 -11.73
CA GLY A 36 6.58 2.94 -11.26
C GLY A 36 5.59 3.33 -10.17
N LEU A 37 5.96 4.28 -9.31
CA LEU A 37 5.06 4.87 -8.33
C LEU A 37 3.90 5.62 -9.01
N ALA A 38 4.18 6.52 -9.95
CA ALA A 38 3.15 7.27 -10.67
C ALA A 38 2.21 6.33 -11.44
N PHE A 39 2.73 5.24 -12.00
CA PHE A 39 1.93 4.21 -12.64
C PHE A 39 1.04 3.45 -11.66
N ALA A 40 1.59 2.97 -10.54
CA ALA A 40 0.83 2.24 -9.53
C ALA A 40 -0.30 3.12 -8.99
N LEU A 41 0.02 4.38 -8.69
CA LEU A 41 -0.96 5.39 -8.30
C LEU A 41 -1.99 5.61 -9.39
N ALA A 42 -1.63 5.81 -10.65
CA ALA A 42 -2.58 6.04 -11.74
C ALA A 42 -3.50 4.82 -11.97
N THR A 43 -2.99 3.61 -11.80
CA THR A 43 -3.76 2.37 -11.92
C THR A 43 -4.77 2.21 -10.79
N LEU A 44 -4.45 2.78 -9.63
CA LEU A 44 -5.32 2.89 -8.48
C LEU A 44 -6.30 4.09 -8.65
N SER A 45 -5.83 5.21 -9.21
CA SER A 45 -6.54 6.47 -9.40
C SER A 45 -7.48 6.43 -10.61
N LEU A 46 -8.68 5.89 -10.46
CA LEU A 46 -9.64 5.81 -11.57
C LEU A 46 -10.80 6.78 -11.35
N GLU A 47 -10.48 8.06 -11.15
CA GLU A 47 -11.44 9.15 -11.33
C GLU A 47 -10.94 10.11 -12.40
N GLY A 48 -11.40 9.89 -13.62
CA GLY A 48 -11.77 10.99 -14.50
C GLY A 48 -13.26 11.24 -14.30
N LYS A 49 -13.67 12.51 -14.19
CA LYS A 49 -15.05 12.94 -13.91
C LYS A 49 -16.12 12.30 -14.81
N ASP A 50 -15.75 11.72 -15.95
CA ASP A 50 -16.71 11.21 -16.94
C ASP A 50 -16.55 9.72 -17.31
N ARG A 51 -15.55 8.97 -16.81
CA ARG A 51 -15.37 7.54 -17.15
C ARG A 51 -14.75 6.72 -16.02
N VAL A 52 -15.51 5.77 -15.50
CA VAL A 52 -14.99 4.67 -14.68
C VAL A 52 -14.19 3.74 -15.58
N LEU A 53 -12.88 3.92 -15.62
CA LEU A 53 -12.00 2.93 -16.23
C LEU A 53 -12.06 1.66 -15.36
N HIS A 54 -12.55 0.56 -15.92
CA HIS A 54 -12.58 -0.72 -15.22
C HIS A 54 -11.16 -1.33 -15.21
N VAL A 55 -10.41 -1.14 -14.11
CA VAL A 55 -9.15 -1.84 -13.91
C VAL A 55 -9.43 -3.22 -13.33
N PRO A 56 -8.89 -4.30 -13.93
CA PRO A 56 -9.10 -5.63 -13.39
C PRO A 56 -8.53 -5.78 -11.97
N PRO A 57 -9.22 -6.48 -11.06
CA PRO A 57 -8.83 -6.56 -9.66
C PRO A 57 -7.38 -7.04 -9.44
N LEU A 58 -6.90 -7.96 -10.28
CA LEU A 58 -5.54 -8.46 -10.21
C LEU A 58 -4.49 -7.37 -10.48
N VAL A 59 -4.78 -6.46 -11.42
CA VAL A 59 -3.90 -5.32 -11.75
C VAL A 59 -3.88 -4.31 -10.59
N ALA A 60 -5.03 -4.07 -9.95
CA ALA A 60 -5.11 -3.23 -8.75
C ALA A 60 -4.33 -3.84 -7.58
N ALA A 61 -4.50 -5.13 -7.32
CA ALA A 61 -3.80 -5.85 -6.26
C ALA A 61 -2.27 -5.80 -6.45
N ARG A 62 -1.78 -6.05 -7.68
CA ARG A 62 -0.36 -5.99 -8.00
C ARG A 62 0.20 -4.56 -7.94
N SER A 63 -0.60 -3.55 -8.29
CA SER A 63 -0.22 -2.14 -8.11
C SER A 63 -0.08 -1.77 -6.64
N ALA A 64 -0.99 -2.26 -5.77
CA ALA A 64 -0.87 -2.10 -4.33
C ALA A 64 0.36 -2.82 -3.76
N GLY A 65 0.66 -4.03 -4.26
CA GLY A 65 1.89 -4.75 -3.92
C GLY A 65 3.15 -3.97 -4.28
N LEU A 66 3.15 -3.33 -5.47
CA LEU A 66 4.26 -2.48 -5.90
C LEU A 66 4.42 -1.26 -4.98
N LEU A 67 3.33 -0.60 -4.61
CA LEU A 67 3.37 0.51 -3.64
C LEU A 67 3.96 0.06 -2.30
N ALA A 68 3.52 -1.08 -1.77
CA ALA A 68 4.05 -1.61 -0.51
C ALA A 68 5.56 -1.86 -0.60
N ARG A 69 6.06 -2.36 -1.74
CA ARG A 69 7.49 -2.60 -1.95
C ARG A 69 8.31 -1.33 -2.17
N LEU A 70 7.70 -0.25 -2.67
CA LEU A 70 8.35 1.05 -2.81
C LEU A 70 8.28 1.89 -1.53
N SER A 71 7.33 1.62 -0.65
CA SER A 71 7.13 2.36 0.62
C SER A 71 8.31 2.41 1.59
N PRO A 72 9.32 1.51 1.58
CA PRO A 72 10.53 1.69 2.38
C PRO A 72 11.42 2.84 1.90
N LEU A 73 11.29 3.28 0.64
CA LEU A 73 12.10 4.36 0.08
C LEU A 73 11.58 5.73 0.56
N PRO A 74 12.43 6.59 1.16
CA PRO A 74 12.02 7.93 1.59
C PRO A 74 11.39 8.76 0.48
N GLU A 75 11.92 8.67 -0.74
CA GLU A 75 11.45 9.40 -1.92
C GLU A 75 10.05 8.93 -2.34
N ALA A 76 9.74 7.64 -2.17
CA ALA A 76 8.43 7.10 -2.45
C ALA A 76 7.40 7.52 -1.39
N LEU A 77 7.79 7.53 -0.10
CA LEU A 77 6.94 8.04 0.99
C LEU A 77 6.59 9.51 0.77
N GLU A 78 7.59 10.34 0.45
CA GLU A 78 7.36 11.76 0.20
C GLU A 78 6.39 11.99 -0.97
N ALA A 79 6.52 11.19 -2.03
CA ALA A 79 5.65 11.27 -3.20
C ALA A 79 4.22 10.73 -2.92
N MET A 80 4.08 9.64 -2.16
CA MET A 80 2.77 9.11 -1.73
C MET A 80 2.03 10.07 -0.83
N ALA A 81 2.75 10.86 -0.04
CA ALA A 81 2.19 11.78 0.92
C ALA A 81 1.85 13.16 0.30
N ARG A 82 1.96 13.30 -1.04
CA ARG A 82 1.49 14.49 -1.77
C ARG A 82 -0.06 14.57 -1.73
N PRO A 83 -0.64 15.77 -1.64
CA PRO A 83 -2.09 15.96 -1.66
C PRO A 83 -2.74 15.29 -2.87
N GLY A 84 -3.89 14.64 -2.67
CA GLY A 84 -4.64 13.93 -3.71
C GLY A 84 -4.11 12.55 -4.09
N VAL A 85 -2.84 12.23 -3.83
CA VAL A 85 -2.30 10.88 -4.06
C VAL A 85 -2.89 9.89 -3.05
N VAL A 86 -2.98 10.32 -1.80
CA VAL A 86 -3.57 9.55 -0.71
C VAL A 86 -5.04 9.25 -0.99
N ASP A 87 -5.84 10.26 -1.34
CA ASP A 87 -7.26 10.10 -1.69
C ASP A 87 -7.48 9.14 -2.87
N ARG A 88 -6.57 9.18 -3.83
CA ARG A 88 -6.58 8.29 -4.98
C ARG A 88 -6.28 6.84 -4.61
N ILE A 89 -5.31 6.60 -3.72
CA ILE A 89 -5.08 5.26 -3.17
C ILE A 89 -6.35 4.83 -2.42
N ILE A 90 -7.00 5.75 -1.67
CA ILE A 90 -8.27 5.53 -0.92
C ILE A 90 -9.35 4.97 -1.82
N GLN A 91 -9.69 5.71 -2.87
CA GLN A 91 -10.73 5.34 -3.81
C GLN A 91 -10.45 4.00 -4.52
N ALA A 92 -9.19 3.77 -4.91
CA ALA A 92 -8.80 2.56 -5.63
C ALA A 92 -9.10 1.27 -4.89
N THR A 93 -8.75 1.28 -3.62
CA THR A 93 -8.74 0.10 -2.78
C THR A 93 -10.16 -0.25 -2.31
N VAL A 94 -10.96 0.78 -2.01
CA VAL A 94 -12.40 0.63 -1.70
C VAL A 94 -13.16 0.04 -2.90
N ARG A 95 -12.79 0.37 -4.13
CA ARG A 95 -13.42 -0.24 -5.32
C ARG A 95 -12.97 -1.67 -5.55
N SER A 96 -11.69 -1.97 -5.32
CA SER A 96 -11.18 -3.34 -5.44
C SER A 96 -11.80 -4.30 -4.43
N SER A 97 -12.28 -3.82 -3.27
CA SER A 97 -13.00 -4.65 -2.29
C SER A 97 -14.44 -4.95 -2.71
N THR A 98 -15.13 -4.01 -3.37
CA THR A 98 -16.49 -4.23 -3.87
C THR A 98 -16.59 -5.23 -5.02
N LEU A 99 -15.51 -5.42 -5.79
CA LEU A 99 -15.44 -6.38 -6.91
C LEU A 99 -15.02 -7.80 -6.48
N GLY A 100 -14.79 -8.03 -5.18
CA GLY A 100 -14.16 -9.25 -4.66
C GLY A 100 -15.03 -10.51 -4.62
N GLY A 101 -16.33 -10.41 -4.92
CA GLY A 101 -17.26 -11.56 -4.90
C GLY A 101 -16.94 -12.66 -5.92
N ASP A 102 -16.39 -12.29 -7.09
CA ASP A 102 -16.14 -13.22 -8.20
C ASP A 102 -14.67 -13.71 -8.30
N LEU A 103 -13.81 -13.39 -7.34
CA LEU A 103 -12.37 -13.68 -7.42
C LEU A 103 -11.99 -15.12 -7.06
N TYR A 104 -12.87 -15.89 -6.42
CA TYR A 104 -12.56 -17.26 -5.99
C TYR A 104 -12.38 -18.23 -7.17
N THR A 105 -13.03 -17.98 -8.31
CA THR A 105 -12.88 -18.79 -9.54
C THR A 105 -11.64 -18.43 -10.36
N ASN A 106 -11.06 -17.23 -10.16
CA ASN A 106 -9.83 -16.81 -10.83
C ASN A 106 -8.54 -17.21 -10.08
N ALA A 107 -8.65 -17.61 -8.81
CA ALA A 107 -7.52 -18.03 -7.98
C ALA A 107 -6.77 -19.24 -8.58
N THR A 108 -7.47 -20.16 -9.24
CA THR A 108 -6.87 -21.34 -9.89
C THR A 108 -6.08 -20.99 -11.16
N ARG A 109 -6.49 -19.92 -11.86
CA ARG A 109 -5.76 -19.40 -13.04
C ARG A 109 -4.59 -18.51 -12.62
N ALA A 110 -4.74 -17.72 -11.55
CA ALA A 110 -3.66 -16.94 -10.94
C ALA A 110 -2.55 -17.86 -10.41
N LYS A 111 -2.92 -18.96 -9.73
CA LYS A 111 -1.97 -19.97 -9.25
C LYS A 111 -1.06 -20.50 -10.35
N ARG A 112 -1.60 -20.82 -11.54
CA ARG A 112 -0.78 -21.27 -12.69
C ARG A 112 0.18 -20.20 -13.24
N VAL A 113 -0.16 -18.92 -13.12
CA VAL A 113 0.69 -17.81 -13.55
C VAL A 113 1.76 -17.52 -12.51
N ASP A 114 1.42 -17.65 -11.22
CA ASP A 114 2.37 -17.49 -10.12
C ASP A 114 3.35 -18.68 -10.08
N ASP A 115 2.88 -19.92 -10.26
CA ASP A 115 3.73 -21.11 -10.41
C ASP A 115 4.72 -20.94 -11.60
N ALA A 116 4.24 -20.40 -12.74
CA ALA A 116 5.10 -20.14 -13.90
C ALA A 116 6.08 -18.97 -13.69
N ALA A 117 5.75 -17.99 -12.85
CA ALA A 117 6.64 -16.88 -12.50
C ALA A 117 7.68 -17.31 -11.46
N ASP A 118 7.32 -18.19 -10.54
CA ASP A 118 8.21 -18.79 -9.55
C ASP A 118 9.18 -19.79 -10.20
N ASP A 119 8.74 -20.57 -11.20
CA ASP A 119 9.62 -21.40 -12.03
C ASP A 119 10.63 -20.54 -12.82
N LEU A 120 10.20 -19.39 -13.33
CA LEU A 120 11.07 -18.44 -14.04
C LEU A 120 12.06 -17.74 -13.09
N ALA A 121 11.62 -17.44 -11.86
CA ALA A 121 12.45 -16.84 -10.81
C ALA A 121 13.47 -17.85 -10.25
N ALA A 122 13.07 -19.11 -10.04
CA ALA A 122 13.95 -20.18 -9.59
C ALA A 122 15.01 -20.54 -10.65
N ALA A 123 14.64 -20.53 -11.93
CA ALA A 123 15.59 -20.64 -13.05
C ALA A 123 16.58 -19.46 -13.08
N ALA A 124 16.10 -18.24 -12.79
CA ALA A 124 16.96 -17.06 -12.71
C ALA A 124 17.87 -17.05 -11.46
N GLU A 125 17.46 -17.65 -10.35
CA GLU A 125 18.27 -17.76 -9.12
C GLU A 125 19.35 -18.85 -9.22
N THR A 126 19.10 -19.93 -9.95
CA THR A 126 20.11 -20.98 -10.20
C THR A 126 21.23 -20.51 -11.13
N GLU A 127 20.98 -19.50 -11.97
CA GLU A 127 21.98 -18.87 -12.84
C GLU A 127 22.69 -17.66 -12.18
N ALA A 128 22.15 -17.13 -11.08
CA ALA A 128 22.61 -15.87 -10.45
C ALA A 128 23.85 -15.96 -9.56
N ALA A 129 24.39 -17.16 -9.29
CA ALA A 129 25.59 -17.31 -8.46
C ALA A 129 26.90 -16.90 -9.19
N ALA A 130 26.87 -16.65 -10.51
CA ALA A 130 28.09 -16.45 -11.30
C ALA A 130 28.38 -15.03 -11.82
N THR A 131 27.45 -14.06 -11.81
CA THR A 131 27.71 -12.78 -12.53
C THR A 131 26.97 -11.55 -11.98
N SER A 132 27.33 -11.10 -10.77
CA SER A 132 26.65 -10.02 -10.02
C SER A 132 26.53 -8.66 -10.74
N ALA A 133 27.49 -8.27 -11.60
CA ALA A 133 27.50 -6.95 -12.25
C ALA A 133 26.73 -6.86 -13.58
N ALA A 134 26.88 -7.87 -14.46
CA ALA A 134 26.11 -7.94 -15.71
C ALA A 134 24.61 -8.10 -15.41
N ASN A 135 24.28 -8.89 -14.38
CA ASN A 135 22.91 -9.10 -13.93
C ASN A 135 22.26 -7.82 -13.39
N ALA A 136 23.02 -6.87 -12.85
CA ALA A 136 22.47 -5.59 -12.39
C ALA A 136 22.02 -4.71 -13.57
N ALA A 137 22.83 -4.61 -14.63
CA ALA A 137 22.49 -3.86 -15.84
C ALA A 137 21.32 -4.49 -16.60
N GLU A 138 21.27 -5.82 -16.68
CA GLU A 138 20.14 -6.54 -17.27
C GLU A 138 18.85 -6.37 -16.45
N ARG A 139 18.92 -6.41 -15.12
CA ARG A 139 17.78 -6.13 -14.23
C ARG A 139 17.29 -4.68 -14.41
N GLU A 140 18.19 -3.72 -14.53
CA GLU A 140 17.82 -2.32 -14.79
C GLU A 140 17.16 -2.17 -16.17
N ASN A 141 17.69 -2.83 -17.20
CA ASN A 141 17.09 -2.86 -18.53
C ASN A 141 15.70 -3.51 -18.52
N LEU A 142 15.51 -4.60 -17.77
CA LEU A 142 14.21 -5.25 -17.59
C LEU A 142 13.22 -4.31 -16.90
N VAL A 143 13.61 -3.63 -15.83
CA VAL A 143 12.78 -2.61 -15.15
C VAL A 143 12.41 -1.48 -16.12
N ARG A 144 13.34 -1.06 -16.99
CA ARG A 144 13.10 -0.02 -18.00
C ARG A 144 12.09 -0.48 -19.06
N VAL A 145 12.19 -1.73 -19.52
CA VAL A 145 11.25 -2.35 -20.47
C VAL A 145 9.87 -2.52 -19.85
N LEU A 146 9.79 -3.07 -18.63
CA LEU A 146 8.54 -3.21 -17.89
C LEU A 146 7.90 -1.83 -17.64
N GLY A 147 8.68 -0.85 -17.22
CA GLY A 147 8.24 0.54 -17.09
C GLY A 147 7.73 1.14 -18.41
N SER A 148 8.33 0.79 -19.56
CA SER A 148 7.85 1.19 -20.89
C SER A 148 6.49 0.58 -21.23
N ILE A 149 6.32 -0.73 -20.96
CA ILE A 149 5.05 -1.45 -21.14
C ILE A 149 3.96 -0.79 -20.28
N LEU A 150 4.28 -0.44 -19.03
CA LEU A 150 3.36 0.23 -18.11
C LEU A 150 3.02 1.67 -18.57
N ARG A 151 3.96 2.41 -19.15
CA ARG A 151 3.75 3.78 -19.66
C ARG A 151 3.05 3.85 -21.01
N SER A 152 2.94 2.74 -21.74
CA SER A 152 2.23 2.71 -23.02
C SER A 152 0.78 3.14 -22.83
N LYS A 153 0.46 4.36 -23.29
CA LYS A 153 -0.92 4.88 -23.28
C LYS A 153 -1.77 3.91 -24.10
N PRO A 154 -3.01 3.60 -23.68
CA PRO A 154 -3.97 3.02 -24.62
C PRO A 154 -4.09 3.98 -25.83
N PRO A 155 -4.32 3.49 -27.05
CA PRO A 155 -4.56 4.36 -28.20
C PRO A 155 -5.75 5.26 -27.87
N VAL A 156 -5.45 6.52 -27.59
CA VAL A 156 -6.44 7.58 -27.42
C VAL A 156 -6.75 8.04 -28.83
N HIS A 157 -8.00 7.86 -29.27
CA HIS A 157 -8.49 8.64 -30.40
C HIS A 157 -8.34 10.11 -30.03
N THR A 158 -7.41 10.78 -30.72
CA THR A 158 -7.07 12.19 -30.50
C THR A 158 -8.25 13.07 -30.85
N ALA A 159 -8.90 13.63 -29.83
CA ALA A 159 -9.67 14.86 -29.95
C ALA A 159 -8.97 15.90 -29.07
N ALA A 160 -8.63 17.01 -29.71
CA ALA A 160 -7.80 18.11 -29.22
C ALA A 160 -8.38 18.79 -27.98
N CYS A 161 -7.48 19.28 -27.12
CA CYS A 161 -7.64 20.54 -26.40
C CYS A 161 -6.28 20.97 -25.83
N ASP A 162 -5.55 21.71 -26.65
CA ASP A 162 -4.55 22.67 -26.18
C ASP A 162 -5.32 23.85 -25.59
N ASP A 163 -5.26 24.05 -24.26
CA ASP A 163 -5.40 25.37 -23.65
C ASP A 163 -5.19 25.30 -22.13
N ALA A 164 -3.97 25.60 -21.69
CA ALA A 164 -3.70 26.07 -20.32
C ALA A 164 -2.30 26.71 -20.21
N ARG A 165 -2.02 27.72 -21.06
CA ARG A 165 -1.01 28.74 -20.78
C ARG A 165 -1.72 30.07 -20.68
N ARG A 166 -2.00 30.51 -19.45
CA ARG A 166 -2.15 31.91 -18.99
C ARG A 166 -2.90 31.88 -17.68
N LEU A 167 -2.23 32.26 -16.60
CA LEU A 167 -2.74 33.16 -15.56
C LEU A 167 -1.55 33.48 -14.64
N GLY A 168 -1.14 34.74 -14.68
CA GLY A 168 -0.11 35.30 -13.81
C GLY A 168 -0.68 36.00 -12.58
N SER A 169 0.24 36.61 -11.85
CA SER A 169 0.12 37.54 -10.71
C SER A 169 0.10 36.92 -9.31
N PRO A 170 0.44 37.68 -8.25
CA PRO A 170 1.55 38.64 -8.09
C PRO A 170 2.37 38.33 -6.82
N ALA A 171 3.54 38.96 -6.67
CA ALA A 171 4.37 38.83 -5.47
C ALA A 171 3.80 39.66 -4.29
N PRO A 172 3.77 39.11 -3.06
CA PRO A 172 3.64 39.92 -1.86
C PRO A 172 5.00 40.13 -1.19
N SER A 173 5.39 41.40 -1.07
CA SER A 173 6.44 41.87 -0.18
C SER A 173 5.88 42.03 1.24
N SER A 174 6.41 41.30 2.21
CA SER A 174 6.33 41.69 3.61
C SER A 174 7.54 41.18 4.38
N ASN A 175 8.44 42.11 4.71
CA ASN A 175 9.53 41.92 5.64
C ASN A 175 8.98 41.76 7.05
N VAL A 176 9.25 40.62 7.69
CA VAL A 176 9.11 40.40 9.13
C VAL A 176 10.47 39.92 9.66
N PRO A 177 10.99 40.43 10.78
CA PRO A 177 12.31 40.08 11.29
C PRO A 177 12.40 38.60 11.66
N GLY A 178 13.43 37.94 11.15
CA GLY A 178 13.58 36.49 11.13
C GLY A 178 13.86 35.86 12.48
N VAL A 179 12.99 34.94 12.89
CA VAL A 179 13.42 33.72 13.58
C VAL A 179 13.97 32.80 12.50
N THR A 180 15.29 32.63 12.46
CA THR A 180 15.96 31.68 11.55
C THR A 180 15.67 30.26 12.01
N THR A 181 14.46 29.76 11.74
CA THR A 181 14.25 28.31 11.65
C THR A 181 15.11 27.86 10.47
N THR A 182 16.14 27.06 10.74
CA THR A 182 16.95 26.42 9.69
C THR A 182 16.02 25.71 8.71
N ASN A 183 16.34 25.77 7.40
CA ASN A 183 15.49 25.17 6.36
C ASN A 183 15.20 23.68 6.63
N ASP A 184 16.15 22.99 7.27
CA ASP A 184 16.03 21.60 7.73
C ASP A 184 14.84 21.35 8.68
N GLY A 185 14.45 22.35 9.48
CA GLY A 185 13.32 22.24 10.40
C GLY A 185 11.97 22.30 9.67
N LYS A 186 11.87 23.14 8.63
CA LYS A 186 10.64 23.28 7.84
C LYS A 186 10.36 22.02 7.02
N ASP A 187 11.38 21.43 6.41
CA ASP A 187 11.23 20.22 5.59
C ASP A 187 10.81 19.02 6.44
N LYS A 188 11.34 18.90 7.67
CA LYS A 188 10.91 17.87 8.62
C LYS A 188 9.45 18.02 9.01
N ILE A 189 9.00 19.23 9.37
CA ILE A 189 7.60 19.50 9.75
C ILE A 189 6.64 19.15 8.62
N VAL A 190 6.96 19.56 7.38
CA VAL A 190 6.12 19.25 6.20
C VAL A 190 6.09 17.74 5.96
N THR A 191 7.21 17.05 6.09
CA THR A 191 7.29 15.60 5.90
C THR A 191 6.46 14.86 6.95
N THR A 192 6.57 15.23 8.23
CA THR A 192 5.77 14.64 9.30
C THR A 192 4.28 14.90 9.08
N ALA A 193 3.87 16.13 8.78
CA ALA A 193 2.47 16.46 8.52
C ALA A 193 1.86 15.63 7.37
N ARG A 194 2.65 15.36 6.33
CA ARG A 194 2.25 14.50 5.21
C ARG A 194 2.14 13.03 5.63
N GLN A 195 3.07 12.53 6.44
CA GLN A 195 3.02 11.17 6.99
C GLN A 195 1.81 10.94 7.89
N LEU A 196 1.41 11.94 8.69
CA LEU A 196 0.21 11.86 9.53
C LEU A 196 -1.06 11.67 8.69
N LYS A 197 -1.23 12.47 7.63
CA LYS A 197 -2.36 12.32 6.69
C LYS A 197 -2.35 10.97 5.97
N LEU A 198 -1.17 10.49 5.58
CA LEU A 198 -1.03 9.17 4.97
C LEU A 198 -1.43 8.07 5.96
N ALA A 199 -1.03 8.16 7.24
CA ALA A 199 -1.40 7.19 8.25
C ALA A 199 -2.92 7.12 8.46
N GLU A 200 -3.58 8.27 8.61
CA GLU A 200 -5.05 8.37 8.74
C GLU A 200 -5.76 7.72 7.56
N ALA A 201 -5.32 8.04 6.35
CA ALA A 201 -5.85 7.46 5.14
C ALA A 201 -5.63 5.94 5.07
N LEU A 202 -4.44 5.45 5.42
CA LEU A 202 -4.14 4.03 5.47
C LEU A 202 -5.06 3.29 6.46
N ILE A 203 -5.39 3.90 7.60
CA ILE A 203 -6.34 3.32 8.56
C ILE A 203 -7.76 3.26 7.99
N SER A 204 -8.17 4.21 7.15
CA SER A 204 -9.50 4.22 6.53
C SER A 204 -9.80 2.98 5.67
N PHE A 205 -8.76 2.31 5.12
CA PHE A 205 -8.90 1.07 4.35
C PHE A 205 -9.08 -0.18 5.18
N LEU A 206 -8.67 -0.14 6.45
CA LEU A 206 -8.89 -1.26 7.34
C LEU A 206 -10.36 -1.26 7.71
N PRO A 207 -11.06 -2.41 7.62
CA PRO A 207 -12.48 -2.43 7.94
C PRO A 207 -12.71 -2.02 9.41
N PRO A 208 -13.69 -1.15 9.70
CA PRO A 208 -14.01 -0.77 11.06
C PRO A 208 -14.46 -2.00 11.86
N ALA A 209 -14.10 -2.05 13.15
CA ALA A 209 -14.68 -3.02 14.07
C ALA A 209 -16.21 -2.86 14.08
N ARG A 210 -16.93 -3.97 14.17
CA ARG A 210 -18.40 -3.94 14.12
C ARG A 210 -18.93 -3.63 15.51
N GLU A 211 -19.71 -2.56 15.62
CA GLU A 211 -20.43 -2.24 16.87
C GLU A 211 -21.45 -3.34 17.21
N ASP A 212 -21.51 -3.70 18.49
CA ASP A 212 -22.42 -4.68 19.06
C ASP A 212 -23.73 -4.07 19.60
N GLY A 213 -23.96 -2.78 19.31
CA GLY A 213 -25.12 -2.02 19.78
C GLY A 213 -24.89 -1.30 21.11
N THR A 214 -23.72 -1.46 21.73
CA THR A 214 -23.28 -0.62 22.85
C THR A 214 -22.63 0.68 22.34
N GLU A 215 -22.52 1.69 23.20
CA GLU A 215 -21.83 2.94 22.85
C GLU A 215 -20.32 2.69 22.72
N GLY A 216 -19.86 2.53 21.47
CA GLY A 216 -18.45 2.41 21.11
C GLY A 216 -18.00 1.00 20.77
N VAL A 217 -16.68 0.83 20.63
CA VAL A 217 -16.07 -0.46 20.29
C VAL A 217 -15.72 -1.22 21.56
N THR A 218 -16.32 -2.39 21.73
CA THR A 218 -16.09 -3.30 22.85
C THR A 218 -15.18 -4.48 22.49
N THR A 219 -14.85 -5.30 23.49
CA THR A 219 -14.16 -6.60 23.32
C THR A 219 -14.93 -7.57 22.42
N THR A 220 -16.27 -7.55 22.50
CA THR A 220 -17.14 -8.34 21.62
C THR A 220 -17.12 -7.79 20.21
N SER A 221 -17.17 -6.45 20.07
CA SER A 221 -17.20 -5.74 18.78
C SER A 221 -16.02 -6.10 17.87
N VAL A 222 -14.80 -6.19 18.42
CA VAL A 222 -13.60 -6.55 17.63
C VAL A 222 -13.61 -8.02 17.17
N SER A 223 -14.30 -8.90 17.89
CA SER A 223 -14.43 -10.32 17.55
C SER A 223 -15.51 -10.59 16.50
N LEU A 224 -16.43 -9.64 16.30
CA LEU A 224 -17.45 -9.74 15.26
C LEU A 224 -16.84 -9.51 13.88
N ARG A 225 -17.33 -10.25 12.88
CA ARG A 225 -16.95 -10.04 11.49
C ARG A 225 -17.38 -8.64 11.04
N PRO A 226 -16.46 -7.83 10.47
CA PRO A 226 -16.79 -6.52 9.92
C PRO A 226 -17.88 -6.60 8.85
N LYS A 227 -18.68 -5.53 8.70
CA LYS A 227 -19.78 -5.46 7.71
C LYS A 227 -19.28 -5.64 6.28
N TRP A 228 -18.05 -5.23 6.01
CA TRP A 228 -17.36 -5.42 4.75
C TRP A 228 -15.91 -5.85 5.04
N LEU A 229 -15.36 -6.70 4.18
CA LEU A 229 -13.96 -7.11 4.26
C LEU A 229 -13.23 -6.59 3.02
N ALA A 230 -12.14 -5.87 3.23
CA ALA A 230 -11.19 -5.64 2.16
C ALA A 230 -10.49 -6.96 1.77
N PRO A 231 -10.06 -7.12 0.51
CA PRO A 231 -9.29 -8.27 0.07
C PRO A 231 -8.05 -8.45 0.96
N PRO A 232 -7.67 -9.69 1.34
CA PRO A 232 -6.51 -9.94 2.19
C PRO A 232 -5.21 -9.27 1.71
N ALA A 233 -4.98 -9.25 0.40
CA ALA A 233 -3.81 -8.60 -0.21
C ALA A 233 -3.79 -7.09 0.06
N VAL A 234 -4.95 -6.44 0.03
CA VAL A 234 -5.10 -5.01 0.32
C VAL A 234 -4.79 -4.74 1.78
N THR A 235 -5.45 -5.44 2.71
CA THR A 235 -5.26 -5.22 4.14
C THR A 235 -3.83 -5.54 4.57
N GLY A 236 -3.24 -6.59 3.99
CA GLY A 236 -1.84 -6.93 4.20
C GLY A 236 -0.89 -5.82 3.77
N ASN A 237 -1.07 -5.26 2.57
CA ASN A 237 -0.25 -4.16 2.05
C ASN A 237 -0.43 -2.86 2.86
N VAL A 238 -1.66 -2.54 3.27
CA VAL A 238 -1.94 -1.40 4.14
C VAL A 238 -1.18 -1.54 5.46
N CYS A 239 -1.23 -2.73 6.09
CA CYS A 239 -0.47 -2.99 7.30
C CYS A 239 1.05 -2.86 7.06
N VAL A 240 1.59 -3.32 5.93
CA VAL A 240 3.01 -3.11 5.59
C VAL A 240 3.36 -1.63 5.52
N CYS A 241 2.55 -0.81 4.84
CA CYS A 241 2.76 0.63 4.80
C CYS A 241 2.74 1.27 6.20
N LEU A 242 1.79 0.85 7.05
CA LEU A 242 1.73 1.30 8.44
C LEU A 242 2.98 0.88 9.23
N LEU A 243 3.51 -0.33 9.01
CA LEU A 243 4.75 -0.79 9.65
C LEU A 243 5.95 0.11 9.30
N HIS A 244 6.02 0.57 8.05
CA HIS A 244 7.06 1.51 7.62
C HIS A 244 6.89 2.89 8.25
N LEU A 245 5.65 3.37 8.40
CA LEU A 245 5.38 4.62 9.14
C LEU A 245 5.70 4.49 10.63
N LEU A 246 5.55 3.30 11.20
CA LEU A 246 5.90 2.96 12.59
C LEU A 246 7.37 2.50 12.76
N ASN A 247 8.23 2.67 11.77
CA ASN A 247 9.66 2.37 11.92
C ASN A 247 10.36 3.49 12.69
N GLY A 248 11.07 3.12 13.75
CA GLY A 248 11.81 4.05 14.63
C GLY A 248 11.10 4.29 15.96
N GLU A 249 9.83 4.68 15.93
CA GLU A 249 9.10 5.12 17.12
C GLU A 249 7.70 4.48 17.17
N GLY A 250 7.52 3.48 18.02
CA GLY A 250 6.19 2.93 18.34
C GLY A 250 5.37 3.84 19.28
N SER A 251 5.96 4.95 19.67
CA SER A 251 5.47 6.00 20.57
C SER A 251 5.93 7.34 19.97
N GLY A 252 5.02 8.04 19.28
CA GLY A 252 5.31 9.27 18.54
C GLY A 252 4.08 9.76 17.79
N HIS A 253 4.15 10.94 17.16
CA HIS A 253 2.98 11.58 16.54
C HIS A 253 2.25 10.69 15.52
N ILE A 254 2.97 9.87 14.77
CA ILE A 254 2.38 8.92 13.81
C ILE A 254 1.59 7.82 14.53
N ALA A 255 2.13 7.27 15.61
CA ALA A 255 1.43 6.26 16.41
C ALA A 255 0.15 6.85 17.01
N THR A 256 0.22 8.05 17.59
CA THR A 256 -0.95 8.78 18.10
C THR A 256 -1.99 9.00 17.01
N GLN A 257 -1.59 9.47 15.82
CA GLN A 257 -2.51 9.67 14.69
C GLN A 257 -3.18 8.37 14.23
N ILE A 258 -2.45 7.25 14.23
CA ILE A 258 -3.03 5.94 13.92
C ILE A 258 -4.10 5.57 14.95
N VAL A 259 -3.84 5.84 16.24
CA VAL A 259 -4.78 5.56 17.32
C VAL A 259 -6.01 6.46 17.24
N ASP A 260 -5.82 7.76 17.05
CA ASP A 260 -6.88 8.77 16.92
C ASP A 260 -7.80 8.46 15.72
N ALA A 261 -7.23 7.91 14.64
CA ALA A 261 -8.00 7.44 13.47
C ALA A 261 -8.75 6.11 13.72
N GLY A 262 -8.77 5.59 14.94
CA GLY A 262 -9.41 4.32 15.29
C GLY A 262 -8.61 3.08 14.83
N GLY A 263 -7.29 3.21 14.71
CA GLY A 263 -6.42 2.16 14.19
C GLY A 263 -6.35 0.91 15.06
N ILE A 264 -6.31 1.05 16.39
CA ILE A 264 -6.27 -0.09 17.33
C ILE A 264 -7.47 -1.03 17.14
N PRO A 265 -8.74 -0.59 17.28
CA PRO A 265 -9.87 -1.49 17.14
C PRO A 265 -9.97 -2.11 15.74
N ARG A 266 -9.59 -1.37 14.68
CA ARG A 266 -9.53 -1.88 13.30
C ARG A 266 -8.48 -2.98 13.14
N LEU A 267 -7.28 -2.78 13.68
CA LEU A 267 -6.19 -3.76 13.62
C LEU A 267 -6.51 -5.02 14.44
N ILE A 268 -7.11 -4.88 15.63
CA ILE A 268 -7.55 -6.04 16.43
C ILE A 268 -8.67 -6.80 15.70
N SER A 269 -9.65 -6.08 15.14
CA SER A 269 -10.73 -6.73 14.39
C SER A 269 -10.21 -7.45 13.14
N LEU A 270 -9.30 -6.83 12.40
CA LEU A 270 -8.61 -7.48 11.28
C LEU A 270 -7.86 -8.72 11.77
N PHE A 271 -7.10 -8.62 12.85
CA PHE A 271 -6.34 -9.73 13.42
C PHE A 271 -7.22 -10.91 13.85
N ALA A 272 -8.35 -10.64 14.52
CA ALA A 272 -9.30 -11.65 14.97
C ALA A 272 -9.99 -12.37 13.81
N ASN A 273 -10.31 -11.63 12.73
CA ASN A 273 -11.14 -12.13 11.63
C ASN A 273 -10.34 -12.62 10.40
N SER A 274 -9.01 -12.48 10.39
CA SER A 274 -8.14 -12.89 9.27
C SER A 274 -7.61 -14.33 9.35
N GLY A 275 -8.23 -15.19 10.17
CA GLY A 275 -7.76 -16.56 10.42
C GLY A 275 -8.22 -17.64 9.42
N GLY A 276 -8.94 -17.29 8.36
CA GLY A 276 -9.46 -18.25 7.37
C GLY A 276 -8.47 -18.67 6.27
N GLU A 277 -8.80 -19.74 5.54
CA GLU A 277 -8.04 -20.20 4.36
C GLU A 277 -7.95 -19.12 3.27
N GLY A 278 -6.80 -19.03 2.56
CA GLY A 278 -6.66 -18.20 1.35
C GLY A 278 -5.96 -16.83 1.53
N GLY A 279 -4.73 -16.80 2.04
CA GLY A 279 -3.85 -15.61 2.00
C GLY A 279 -4.07 -14.56 3.10
N ALA A 280 -5.08 -14.75 3.95
CA ALA A 280 -5.39 -13.89 5.09
C ALA A 280 -4.33 -13.92 6.22
N LEU A 281 -3.49 -14.96 6.25
CA LEU A 281 -2.40 -15.09 7.22
C LEU A 281 -1.42 -13.92 7.17
N SER A 282 -1.09 -13.43 5.98
CA SER A 282 -0.18 -12.27 5.81
C SER A 282 -0.75 -10.99 6.43
N ALA A 283 -2.02 -10.71 6.18
CA ALA A 283 -2.72 -9.56 6.77
C ALA A 283 -2.81 -9.69 8.29
N ARG A 284 -3.08 -10.89 8.80
CA ARG A 284 -3.10 -11.19 10.23
C ARG A 284 -1.74 -10.93 10.88
N THR A 285 -0.67 -11.47 10.33
CA THR A 285 0.70 -11.28 10.85
C THR A 285 1.10 -9.81 10.82
N ASN A 286 0.86 -9.10 9.72
CA ASN A 286 1.21 -7.68 9.64
C ASN A 286 0.41 -6.83 10.63
N ALA A 287 -0.88 -7.12 10.82
CA ALA A 287 -1.70 -6.46 11.83
C ALA A 287 -1.17 -6.70 13.25
N ALA A 288 -0.75 -7.94 13.55
CA ALA A 288 -0.13 -8.29 14.82
C ALA A 288 1.15 -7.49 15.09
N ILE A 289 2.01 -7.34 14.08
CA ILE A 289 3.25 -6.56 14.21
C ILE A 289 2.94 -5.07 14.40
N CYS A 290 1.92 -4.52 13.72
CA CYS A 290 1.47 -3.14 13.95
C CYS A 290 1.03 -2.95 15.41
N LEU A 291 0.19 -3.86 15.93
CA LEU A 291 -0.25 -3.83 17.33
C LEU A 291 0.92 -3.92 18.30
N ALA A 292 1.88 -4.81 18.05
CA ALA A 292 3.09 -4.95 18.87
C ALA A 292 3.96 -3.67 18.88
N LYS A 293 4.07 -2.98 17.73
CA LYS A 293 4.77 -1.69 17.64
C LYS A 293 4.02 -0.59 18.41
N LEU A 294 2.71 -0.49 18.25
CA LEU A 294 1.87 0.49 18.97
C LEU A 294 1.91 0.26 20.48
N ALA A 295 1.94 -1.01 20.93
CA ALA A 295 2.01 -1.39 22.35
C ALA A 295 3.33 -1.00 23.05
N ARG A 296 4.28 -0.37 22.35
CA ARG A 296 5.46 0.25 22.98
C ARG A 296 5.08 1.49 23.79
N ASP A 297 4.01 2.18 23.40
CA ASP A 297 3.41 3.24 24.19
C ASP A 297 2.49 2.62 25.28
N PRO A 298 2.67 2.97 26.57
CA PRO A 298 1.85 2.42 27.65
C PRO A 298 0.35 2.69 27.52
N MET A 299 -0.05 3.86 26.99
CA MET A 299 -1.46 4.20 26.79
C MET A 299 -2.07 3.33 25.69
N HIS A 300 -1.37 3.21 24.55
CA HIS A 300 -1.82 2.35 23.47
C HIS A 300 -1.87 0.88 23.88
N LYS A 301 -0.89 0.42 24.68
CA LYS A 301 -0.87 -0.93 25.26
C LYS A 301 -2.09 -1.20 26.12
N GLN A 302 -2.50 -0.23 26.95
CA GLN A 302 -3.71 -0.34 27.76
C GLN A 302 -4.95 -0.47 26.87
N MET A 303 -5.11 0.38 25.85
CA MET A 303 -6.23 0.27 24.89
C MET A 303 -6.27 -1.08 24.17
N ILE A 304 -5.10 -1.61 23.78
CA ILE A 304 -5.02 -2.95 23.18
C ILE A 304 -5.44 -4.03 24.17
N ALA A 305 -5.06 -3.91 25.44
CA ALA A 305 -5.45 -4.84 26.49
C ALA A 305 -6.95 -4.78 26.79
N ASP A 306 -7.54 -3.58 26.85
CA ASP A 306 -8.96 -3.36 27.12
C ASP A 306 -9.85 -4.00 26.04
N LEU A 307 -9.35 -4.11 24.81
CA LEU A 307 -10.02 -4.78 23.69
C LEU A 307 -9.62 -6.26 23.54
N ARG A 308 -8.98 -6.86 24.55
CA ARG A 308 -8.45 -8.24 24.57
C ARG A 308 -7.41 -8.54 23.48
N GLY A 309 -6.86 -7.51 22.83
CA GLY A 309 -5.85 -7.67 21.78
C GLY A 309 -4.60 -8.40 22.27
N MET A 310 -4.17 -8.17 23.52
CA MET A 310 -3.02 -8.86 24.11
C MET A 310 -3.27 -10.37 24.28
N GLU A 311 -4.47 -10.77 24.74
CA GLU A 311 -4.84 -12.18 24.86
C GLU A 311 -4.83 -12.87 23.49
N MET A 312 -5.40 -12.21 22.47
CA MET A 312 -5.44 -12.75 21.11
C MET A 312 -4.02 -12.91 20.53
N LEU A 313 -3.12 -11.95 20.77
CA LEU A 313 -1.72 -12.04 20.32
C LEU A 313 -1.00 -13.25 20.93
N VAL A 314 -1.21 -13.51 22.23
CA VAL A 314 -0.63 -14.67 22.93
C VAL A 314 -1.15 -15.99 22.37
N GLN A 315 -2.47 -16.10 22.14
CA GLN A 315 -3.10 -17.30 21.59
C GLN A 315 -2.55 -17.67 20.20
N VAL A 316 -2.23 -16.68 19.37
CA VAL A 316 -1.67 -16.91 18.04
C VAL A 316 -0.18 -17.23 18.09
N GLY A 317 0.58 -16.58 18.99
CA GLY A 317 2.00 -16.91 19.19
C GLY A 317 2.24 -18.37 19.55
N ALA A 318 1.29 -19.01 20.24
CA ALA A 318 1.33 -20.44 20.55
C ALA A 318 1.01 -21.38 19.37
N GLY A 319 0.42 -20.85 18.29
CA GLY A 319 -0.03 -21.62 17.11
C GLY A 319 0.68 -21.27 15.79
N LEU A 320 1.62 -20.33 15.79
CA LEU A 320 2.47 -20.06 14.63
C LEU A 320 3.61 -21.08 14.59
N PRO A 321 3.87 -21.76 13.45
CA PRO A 321 5.08 -22.55 13.30
C PRO A 321 6.29 -21.62 13.46
N VAL A 322 7.16 -21.94 14.42
CA VAL A 322 8.44 -21.25 14.66
C VAL A 322 9.41 -21.58 13.53
#